data_AF-A0A7X6YA28-F1
#
_entry.id   AF-A0A7X6YA28-F1
#
_cell.length_a   1.000
_cell.length_b   1.000
_cell.length_c   1.000
_cell.angle_alpha   90.00
_cell.angle_beta   90.00
_cell.angle_gamma   90.00
#
_symmetry.space_group_name_H-M   'P 1'
#
loop_
_entity.id
_entity.type
_entity.pdbx_description
1 polymer ?
#
loop_
_entity_poly.entity_id
_entity_poly.type
_entity_poly.pdbx_seq_one_letter_code
_entity_poly.pdbx_strand_id
1 'polypeptide(L)'
;MNKPTKRQEMLRVFENGQIFHELMAALSMALDMDARGKLYHAWRVALVAAKTAEIMLPDKVTDVFYAGLLHDIGAMGLDDHIVHQMISGEPLTDPIILEHSNRGAAIAKELPALAEAAQYILEHHEHWDGTGTPAQKSGPSLSLGGQIVAIADQLDILLRLYPLDQGKKALEIIKSRAGSSLMPEVVEAFLAAVAETPYYYQVQDYNSLTPLMTETLEKLPPVDCVHPQPFKATVRVFARIIDAKHKYTSGHSQRVAYYGVKLAREIGFTEEQLEELEVAGLLHDFGKISVPNRILDKAGPLDDDEFAIIRQHPGRTAELLNMIDGLKHLAWIAAGHHERYDGKGYPLKLGGEEIPLGARILSV
;
A
#
# COMPACT_ATOMS: atom_id res chain seq x y z
N MET A 1 15.12 18.23 -32.16
CA MET A 1 15.28 17.63 -30.82
C MET A 1 14.61 16.27 -30.85
N ASN A 2 15.35 15.18 -30.55
CA ASN A 2 14.72 13.86 -30.44
C ASN A 2 13.81 13.84 -29.20
N LYS A 3 12.59 13.34 -29.36
CA LYS A 3 11.71 13.07 -28.21
C LYS A 3 12.38 11.99 -27.33
N PRO A 4 12.32 12.12 -25.99
CA PRO A 4 12.79 11.07 -25.09
C PRO A 4 12.06 9.75 -25.38
N THR A 5 12.73 8.62 -25.20
CA THR A 5 12.06 7.31 -25.26
C THR A 5 11.15 7.12 -24.03
N LYS A 6 10.13 6.25 -24.08
CA LYS A 6 9.28 6.02 -22.90
C LYS A 6 10.09 5.58 -21.69
N ARG A 7 11.16 4.81 -21.91
CA ARG A 7 12.15 4.47 -20.87
C ARG A 7 12.78 5.70 -20.22
N GLN A 8 13.19 6.68 -21.01
CA GLN A 8 13.74 7.94 -20.49
C GLN A 8 12.68 8.78 -19.78
N GLU A 9 11.42 8.73 -20.22
CA GLU A 9 10.30 9.37 -19.51
C GLU A 9 10.04 8.68 -18.17
N MET A 10 9.94 7.35 -18.13
CA MET A 10 9.72 6.59 -16.90
C MET A 10 10.86 6.76 -15.88
N LEU A 11 12.12 6.72 -16.34
CA LEU A 11 13.27 6.98 -15.47
C LEU A 11 13.26 8.42 -14.94
N ARG A 12 12.90 9.41 -15.76
CA ARG A 12 12.75 10.81 -15.31
C ARG A 12 11.61 10.99 -14.32
N VAL A 13 10.46 10.33 -14.51
CA VAL A 13 9.33 10.38 -13.58
C VAL A 13 9.69 9.71 -12.25
N PHE A 14 10.51 8.66 -12.28
CA PHE A 14 11.08 8.07 -11.06
C PHE A 14 12.12 8.97 -10.39
N GLU A 15 13.02 9.57 -11.17
CA GLU A 15 13.97 10.58 -10.68
C GLU A 15 13.26 11.79 -10.06
N ASN A 16 12.03 12.09 -10.51
CA ASN A 16 11.15 13.11 -9.95
C ASN A 16 10.28 12.59 -8.77
N GLY A 17 10.41 11.34 -8.35
CA GLY A 17 9.69 10.74 -7.21
C GLY A 17 8.23 10.34 -7.48
N GLN A 18 7.57 10.89 -8.49
CA GLN A 18 6.12 10.74 -8.70
C GLN A 18 5.64 9.29 -8.82
N ILE A 19 6.26 8.49 -9.70
CA ILE A 19 5.86 7.07 -9.85
C ILE A 19 6.12 6.26 -8.57
N PHE A 20 7.10 6.66 -7.76
CA PHE A 20 7.37 6.00 -6.48
C PHE A 20 6.28 6.34 -5.45
N HIS A 21 5.86 7.61 -5.37
CA HIS A 21 4.69 8.05 -4.59
C HIS A 21 3.43 7.24 -5.00
N GLU A 22 3.13 7.17 -6.29
CA GLU A 22 1.98 6.44 -6.84
C GLU A 22 2.05 4.93 -6.56
N LEU A 23 3.24 4.31 -6.68
CA LEU A 23 3.45 2.90 -6.35
C LEU A 23 3.12 2.59 -4.89
N MET A 24 3.61 3.41 -3.94
CA MET A 24 3.29 3.20 -2.52
C MET A 24 1.80 3.43 -2.23
N ALA A 25 1.18 4.42 -2.88
CA ALA A 25 -0.26 4.68 -2.75
C ALA A 25 -1.10 3.51 -3.29
N ALA A 26 -0.70 2.91 -4.42
CA ALA A 26 -1.33 1.71 -4.95
C ALA A 26 -1.13 0.50 -4.03
N LEU A 27 0.06 0.31 -3.45
CA LEU A 27 0.33 -0.81 -2.54
C LEU A 27 -0.53 -0.72 -1.27
N SER A 28 -0.60 0.44 -0.63
CA SER A 28 -1.46 0.66 0.53
C SER A 28 -2.94 0.48 0.19
N MET A 29 -3.37 0.94 -0.99
CA MET A 29 -4.74 0.71 -1.47
C MET A 29 -5.02 -0.80 -1.64
N ALA A 30 -4.06 -1.57 -2.14
CA ALA A 30 -4.20 -3.02 -2.28
C ALA A 30 -4.39 -3.72 -0.92
N LEU A 31 -3.77 -3.19 0.14
CA LEU A 31 -3.91 -3.67 1.53
C LEU A 31 -5.25 -3.30 2.15
N ASP A 32 -5.83 -2.16 1.76
CA ASP A 32 -7.11 -1.63 2.25
C ASP A 32 -8.32 -2.12 1.44
N MET A 33 -8.11 -3.00 0.47
CA MET A 33 -9.13 -3.52 -0.44
C MET A 33 -9.49 -4.95 -0.11
N ASP A 34 -10.80 -5.25 -0.13
CA ASP A 34 -11.32 -6.61 -0.11
C ASP A 34 -12.60 -6.74 -0.95
N ALA A 35 -13.33 -7.85 -0.75
CA ALA A 35 -14.62 -8.10 -1.43
C ALA A 35 -15.74 -7.13 -1.03
N ARG A 36 -15.63 -6.41 0.09
CA ARG A 36 -16.60 -5.40 0.59
C ARG A 36 -16.31 -4.01 0.01
N GLY A 37 -15.08 -3.73 -0.39
CA GLY A 37 -14.70 -2.47 -1.07
C GLY A 37 -13.34 -1.96 -0.63
N LYS A 38 -13.15 -0.63 -0.72
CA LYS A 38 -11.94 0.07 -0.27
C LYS A 38 -12.19 0.69 1.10
N LEU A 39 -11.31 0.42 2.06
CA LEU A 39 -11.39 1.01 3.40
C LEU A 39 -10.82 2.42 3.46
N TYR A 40 -9.81 2.75 2.64
CA TYR A 40 -9.04 4.02 2.69
C TYR A 40 -8.50 4.36 4.09
N HIS A 41 -8.23 3.36 4.92
CA HIS A 41 -7.65 3.52 6.24
C HIS A 41 -6.25 4.12 6.15
N ALA A 42 -5.33 3.41 5.50
CA ALA A 42 -3.93 3.82 5.40
C ALA A 42 -3.78 5.18 4.70
N TRP A 43 -4.67 5.49 3.75
CA TRP A 43 -4.70 6.79 3.09
C TRP A 43 -5.09 7.91 4.05
N ARG A 44 -6.12 7.72 4.89
CA ARG A 44 -6.49 8.73 5.90
C ARG A 44 -5.39 8.91 6.94
N VAL A 45 -4.78 7.82 7.40
CA VAL A 45 -3.64 7.87 8.32
C VAL A 45 -2.49 8.67 7.71
N ALA A 46 -2.08 8.37 6.48
CA ALA A 46 -1.00 9.07 5.79
C ALA A 46 -1.28 10.57 5.61
N LEU A 47 -2.50 10.92 5.19
CA LEU A 47 -2.92 12.31 4.97
C LEU A 47 -2.91 13.13 6.26
N VAL A 48 -3.50 12.59 7.33
CA VAL A 48 -3.56 13.22 8.65
C VAL A 48 -2.17 13.34 9.27
N ALA A 49 -1.36 12.28 9.17
CA ALA A 49 0.01 12.25 9.67
C ALA A 49 0.88 13.29 8.95
N ALA A 50 0.81 13.37 7.62
CA ALA A 50 1.54 14.37 6.84
C ALA A 50 1.13 15.80 7.22
N LYS A 51 -0.17 16.07 7.38
CA LYS A 51 -0.66 17.39 7.78
C LYS A 51 -0.18 17.80 9.17
N THR A 52 -0.10 16.85 10.10
CA THR A 52 0.45 17.07 11.44
C THR A 52 1.97 17.30 11.38
N ALA A 53 2.68 16.54 10.54
CA ALA A 53 4.12 16.67 10.33
C ALA A 53 4.51 18.03 9.73
N GLU A 54 3.68 18.66 8.89
CA GLU A 54 3.95 20.01 8.38
C GLU A 54 4.18 21.04 9.51
N ILE A 55 3.58 20.84 10.68
CA ILE A 55 3.71 21.74 11.83
C ILE A 55 4.94 21.39 12.69
N MET A 56 5.16 20.11 13.00
CA MET A 56 6.18 19.70 13.98
C MET A 56 7.47 19.14 13.38
N LEU A 57 7.38 18.56 12.19
CA LEU A 57 8.46 17.81 11.57
C LEU A 57 8.53 18.06 10.05
N PRO A 58 8.62 19.33 9.62
CA PRO A 58 8.48 19.72 8.21
C PRO A 58 9.53 19.07 7.30
N ASP A 59 10.74 18.86 7.81
CA ASP A 59 11.84 18.25 7.05
C ASP A 59 11.67 16.74 6.83
N LYS A 60 10.65 16.11 7.45
CA LYS A 60 10.38 14.66 7.38
C LYS A 60 8.94 14.33 6.99
N VAL A 61 8.20 15.29 6.41
CA VAL A 61 6.80 15.06 5.99
C VAL A 61 6.67 13.85 5.07
N THR A 62 7.60 13.68 4.13
CA THR A 62 7.62 12.52 3.21
C THR A 62 7.79 11.20 3.95
N ASP A 63 8.70 11.12 4.91
CA ASP A 63 8.92 9.91 5.72
C ASP A 63 7.71 9.58 6.59
N VAL A 64 7.09 10.59 7.21
CA VAL A 64 5.88 10.43 8.04
C VAL A 64 4.68 10.02 7.18
N PHE A 65 4.52 10.61 6.00
CA PHE A 65 3.49 10.23 5.04
C PHE A 65 3.61 8.75 4.68
N TYR A 66 4.80 8.28 4.31
CA TYR A 66 5.01 6.86 3.96
C TYR A 66 4.85 5.92 5.14
N ALA A 67 5.27 6.35 6.33
CA ALA A 67 5.03 5.58 7.54
C ALA A 67 3.53 5.41 7.78
N GLY A 68 2.73 6.47 7.69
CA GLY A 68 1.27 6.38 7.80
C GLY A 68 0.65 5.52 6.68
N LEU A 69 1.19 5.58 5.47
CA LEU A 69 0.67 4.84 4.32
C LEU A 69 0.94 3.33 4.41
N LEU A 70 2.01 2.92 5.08
CA LEU A 70 2.48 1.54 5.13
C LEU A 70 2.57 0.95 6.53
N HIS A 71 2.05 1.63 7.57
CA HIS A 71 2.16 1.17 8.96
C HIS A 71 1.65 -0.26 9.18
N ASP A 72 0.58 -0.62 8.47
CA ASP A 72 -0.05 -1.94 8.51
C ASP A 72 0.49 -2.97 7.50
N ILE A 73 1.53 -2.65 6.72
CA ILE A 73 2.05 -3.60 5.72
C ILE A 73 2.54 -4.92 6.35
N GLY A 74 2.91 -4.90 7.64
CA GLY A 74 3.26 -6.11 8.37
C GLY A 74 2.08 -7.01 8.73
N ALA A 75 0.85 -6.49 8.67
CA ALA A 75 -0.38 -7.25 8.93
C ALA A 75 -0.80 -8.09 7.72
N MET A 76 -0.03 -8.02 6.63
CA MET A 76 -0.15 -8.91 5.49
C MET A 76 -0.11 -10.38 5.93
N GLY A 77 -1.23 -11.05 5.71
CA GLY A 77 -1.43 -12.45 6.07
C GLY A 77 -2.66 -12.71 6.94
N LEU A 78 -3.27 -11.65 7.47
CA LEU A 78 -4.58 -11.76 8.11
C LEU A 78 -5.68 -12.15 7.11
N ASP A 79 -6.71 -12.80 7.63
CA ASP A 79 -7.94 -13.12 6.91
C ASP A 79 -8.86 -11.92 6.73
N ASP A 80 -8.75 -10.96 7.64
CA ASP A 80 -9.50 -9.71 7.62
C ASP A 80 -8.55 -8.53 7.95
N HIS A 81 -8.91 -7.31 7.55
CA HIS A 81 -8.13 -6.11 7.84
C HIS A 81 -7.98 -5.92 9.36
N ILE A 82 -6.80 -5.49 9.78
CA ILE A 82 -6.49 -5.25 11.18
C ILE A 82 -7.46 -4.25 11.83
N VAL A 83 -7.89 -3.22 11.09
CA VAL A 83 -8.91 -2.26 11.51
C VAL A 83 -10.22 -2.94 11.95
N HIS A 84 -10.66 -3.99 11.24
CA HIS A 84 -11.88 -4.72 11.62
C HIS A 84 -11.72 -5.46 12.94
N GLN A 85 -10.51 -5.95 13.25
CA GLN A 85 -10.23 -6.58 14.53
C GLN A 85 -10.19 -5.52 15.65
N MET A 86 -9.54 -4.38 15.41
CA MET A 86 -9.45 -3.27 16.37
C MET A 86 -10.83 -2.71 16.77
N ILE A 87 -11.77 -2.61 15.83
CA ILE A 87 -13.13 -2.12 16.11
C ILE A 87 -14.07 -3.19 16.65
N SER A 88 -13.72 -4.47 16.55
CA SER A 88 -14.59 -5.56 17.04
C SER A 88 -14.71 -5.58 18.57
N GLY A 89 -13.71 -5.03 19.27
CA GLY A 89 -13.60 -5.08 20.73
C GLY A 89 -13.11 -6.42 21.27
N GLU A 90 -12.84 -7.41 20.41
CA GLU A 90 -12.25 -8.68 20.79
C GLU A 90 -10.76 -8.51 21.16
N PRO A 91 -10.23 -9.34 22.09
CA PRO A 91 -8.81 -9.31 22.42
C PRO A 91 -7.92 -9.61 21.21
N LEU A 92 -6.99 -8.70 20.91
CA LEU A 92 -5.98 -8.89 19.87
C LEU A 92 -4.96 -9.93 20.33
N THR A 93 -5.12 -11.17 19.84
CA THR A 93 -4.27 -12.31 20.22
C THR A 93 -3.56 -12.94 19.03
N ASP A 94 -3.89 -12.54 17.80
CA ASP A 94 -3.25 -13.04 16.60
C ASP A 94 -1.77 -12.62 16.59
N PRO A 95 -0.81 -13.56 16.51
CA PRO A 95 0.61 -13.24 16.43
C PRO A 95 0.96 -12.29 15.27
N ILE A 96 0.23 -12.36 14.15
CA ILE A 96 0.41 -11.43 13.03
C ILE A 96 0.14 -10.00 13.48
N ILE A 97 -0.92 -9.77 14.26
CA ILE A 97 -1.24 -8.45 14.79
C ILE A 97 -0.21 -8.02 15.83
N LEU A 98 0.21 -8.92 16.72
CA LEU A 98 1.19 -8.56 17.75
C LEU A 98 2.57 -8.22 17.15
N GLU A 99 2.91 -8.79 15.99
CA GLU A 99 4.20 -8.58 15.33
C GLU A 99 4.15 -7.63 14.11
N HIS A 100 2.98 -7.11 13.71
CA HIS A 100 2.87 -6.40 12.44
C HIS A 100 3.76 -5.15 12.38
N SER A 101 3.94 -4.41 13.46
CA SER A 101 4.82 -3.22 13.45
C SER A 101 6.28 -3.62 13.20
N ASN A 102 6.74 -4.75 13.76
CA ASN A 102 8.08 -5.30 13.51
C ASN A 102 8.23 -5.76 12.05
N ARG A 103 7.25 -6.53 11.55
CA ARG A 103 7.24 -7.03 10.17
C ARG A 103 7.15 -5.90 9.16
N GLY A 104 6.31 -4.91 9.42
CA GLY A 104 6.12 -3.72 8.59
C GLY A 104 7.38 -2.90 8.49
N ALA A 105 8.06 -2.66 9.62
CA ALA A 105 9.36 -2.00 9.64
C ALA A 105 10.43 -2.78 8.86
N ALA A 106 10.42 -4.12 8.94
CA ALA A 106 11.35 -4.94 8.17
C ALA A 106 11.11 -4.82 6.66
N ILE A 107 9.84 -4.85 6.22
CA ILE A 107 9.47 -4.67 4.81
C ILE A 107 9.85 -3.26 4.32
N ALA A 108 9.55 -2.22 5.11
CA ALA A 108 9.89 -0.85 4.76
C ALA A 108 11.40 -0.63 4.60
N LYS A 109 12.24 -1.29 5.41
CA LYS A 109 13.71 -1.24 5.26
C LYS A 109 14.22 -1.82 3.94
N GLU A 110 13.47 -2.72 3.30
CA GLU A 110 13.85 -3.26 2.00
C GLU A 110 13.47 -2.35 0.83
N LEU A 111 12.56 -1.39 1.05
CA LEU A 111 12.16 -0.42 0.04
C LEU A 111 13.21 0.70 -0.02
N PRO A 112 13.73 1.01 -1.22
CA PRO A 112 14.63 2.14 -1.38
C PRO A 112 13.98 3.41 -0.83
N ALA A 113 14.74 4.12 0.01
CA ALA A 113 14.37 5.41 0.63
C ALA A 113 13.30 5.42 1.74
N LEU A 114 12.89 4.28 2.28
CA LEU A 114 11.95 4.22 3.42
C LEU A 114 12.61 3.85 4.77
N ALA A 115 13.93 4.04 4.89
CA ALA A 115 14.66 3.67 6.11
C ALA A 115 14.18 4.44 7.36
N GLU A 116 13.90 5.74 7.22
CA GLU A 116 13.37 6.56 8.32
C GLU A 116 11.91 6.22 8.61
N ALA A 117 11.09 6.10 7.56
CA ALA A 117 9.69 5.67 7.68
C ALA A 117 9.56 4.32 8.41
N ALA A 118 10.50 3.39 8.20
CA ALA A 118 10.52 2.11 8.90
C ALA A 118 10.62 2.24 10.43
N GLN A 119 11.32 3.27 10.95
CA GLN A 119 11.38 3.52 12.39
C GLN A 119 10.02 3.99 12.93
N TYR A 120 9.33 4.85 12.18
CA TYR A 120 8.01 5.34 12.56
C TYR A 120 6.96 4.22 12.50
N ILE A 121 7.03 3.35 11.49
CA ILE A 121 6.21 2.13 11.39
C ILE A 121 6.49 1.20 12.58
N LEU A 122 7.73 1.06 13.04
CA LEU A 122 8.03 0.21 14.19
C LEU A 122 7.37 0.73 15.48
N GLU A 123 7.30 2.05 15.65
CA GLU A 123 6.92 2.71 16.90
C GLU A 123 5.47 3.20 16.97
N HIS A 124 4.66 3.03 15.92
CA HIS A 124 3.31 3.62 15.89
C HIS A 124 2.32 3.04 16.92
N HIS A 125 2.67 1.95 17.61
CA HIS A 125 1.93 1.41 18.76
C HIS A 125 2.66 1.56 20.10
N GLU A 126 3.78 2.28 20.12
CA GLU A 126 4.40 2.67 21.38
C GLU A 126 3.59 3.79 22.02
N HIS A 127 3.46 3.74 23.34
CA HIS A 127 2.70 4.72 24.11
C HIS A 127 3.65 5.65 24.86
N TRP A 128 3.26 6.92 24.97
CA TRP A 128 4.07 7.92 25.68
C TRP A 128 4.38 7.53 27.14
N ASP A 129 3.45 6.88 27.84
CA ASP A 129 3.60 6.36 29.20
C ASP A 129 4.35 5.02 29.32
N GLY A 130 4.77 4.42 28.20
CA GLY A 130 5.51 3.17 28.16
C GLY A 130 4.66 1.90 28.20
N THR A 131 3.32 1.99 28.15
CA THR A 131 2.47 0.78 28.11
C THR A 131 2.31 0.19 26.70
N GLY A 132 2.92 0.80 25.69
CA GLY A 132 2.80 0.41 24.28
C GLY A 132 3.74 -0.72 23.90
N THR A 133 3.74 -1.07 22.61
CA THR A 133 4.51 -2.19 22.05
C THR A 133 5.17 -1.76 20.74
N PRO A 134 6.27 -2.42 20.29
CA PRO A 134 6.82 -3.68 20.80
C PRO A 134 7.93 -3.56 21.85
N ALA A 135 8.61 -2.42 21.96
CA ALA A 135 9.79 -2.23 22.82
C ALA A 135 9.48 -1.53 24.15
N GLN A 136 8.23 -1.08 24.37
CA GLN A 136 7.81 -0.36 25.58
C GLN A 136 8.65 0.90 25.79
N LYS A 137 8.94 1.59 24.68
CA LYS A 137 9.61 2.90 24.73
C LYS A 137 8.63 3.90 25.34
N SER A 138 9.17 4.92 26.00
CA SER A 138 8.37 5.93 26.70
C SER A 138 8.98 7.31 26.61
N GLY A 139 8.14 8.33 26.74
CA GLY A 139 8.59 9.70 26.85
C GLY A 139 9.49 10.14 25.68
N PRO A 140 10.52 10.96 25.94
CA PRO A 140 11.41 11.51 24.92
C PRO A 140 12.23 10.49 24.11
N SER A 141 12.16 9.19 24.44
CA SER A 141 12.83 8.13 23.66
C SER A 141 12.06 7.72 22.40
N LEU A 142 10.79 8.14 22.28
CA LEU A 142 9.92 7.89 21.13
C LEU A 142 10.23 8.85 20.00
N SER A 143 10.17 8.36 18.76
CA SER A 143 10.24 9.22 17.59
C SER A 143 8.98 10.08 17.46
N LEU A 144 9.17 11.34 17.05
CA LEU A 144 8.04 12.22 16.71
C LEU A 144 7.20 11.62 15.57
N GLY A 145 7.85 11.09 14.53
CA GLY A 145 7.15 10.47 13.40
C GLY A 145 6.28 9.28 13.81
N GLY A 146 6.77 8.39 14.69
CA GLY A 146 5.98 7.29 15.23
C GLY A 146 4.74 7.75 15.99
N GLN A 147 4.87 8.77 16.84
CA GLN A 147 3.74 9.36 17.57
C GLN A 147 2.75 10.10 16.66
N ILE A 148 3.23 10.73 15.59
CA ILE A 148 2.37 11.37 14.57
C ILE A 148 1.56 10.31 13.80
N VAL A 149 2.17 9.16 13.47
CA VAL A 149 1.42 8.04 12.86
C VAL A 149 0.43 7.46 13.87
N ALA A 150 0.83 7.28 15.13
CA ALA A 150 -0.02 6.73 16.19
C ALA A 150 -1.30 7.55 16.42
N ILE A 151 -1.21 8.88 16.45
CA ILE A 151 -2.40 9.74 16.61
C ILE A 151 -3.32 9.71 15.39
N ALA A 152 -2.75 9.61 14.18
CA ALA A 152 -3.49 9.55 12.93
C ALA A 152 -4.23 8.20 12.78
N ASP A 153 -3.58 7.09 13.14
CA ASP A 153 -4.17 5.76 13.20
C ASP A 153 -5.34 5.70 14.19
N GLN A 154 -5.10 6.16 15.43
CA GLN A 154 -6.14 6.23 16.46
C GLN A 154 -7.34 7.09 16.04
N LEU A 155 -7.11 8.19 15.32
CA LEU A 155 -8.19 9.00 14.78
C LEU A 155 -9.09 8.19 13.83
N ASP A 156 -8.52 7.49 12.85
CA ASP A 156 -9.30 6.75 11.86
C ASP A 156 -10.16 5.67 12.53
N ILE A 157 -9.58 4.95 13.50
CA ILE A 157 -10.30 3.94 14.30
C ILE A 157 -11.47 4.59 15.06
N LEU A 158 -11.22 5.73 15.73
CA LEU A 158 -12.26 6.43 16.51
C LEU A 158 -13.38 7.00 15.63
N LEU A 159 -13.07 7.49 14.44
CA LEU A 159 -14.07 7.96 13.48
C LEU A 159 -15.02 6.82 13.04
N ARG A 160 -14.50 5.59 12.93
CA ARG A 160 -15.31 4.40 12.63
C ARG A 160 -16.17 3.95 13.81
N LEU A 161 -15.65 4.08 15.03
CA LEU A 161 -16.38 3.73 16.25
C LEU A 161 -17.48 4.75 16.58
N TYR A 162 -17.30 6.02 16.21
CA TYR A 162 -18.22 7.12 16.51
C TYR A 162 -18.63 7.91 15.26
N PRO A 163 -19.36 7.31 14.30
CA PRO A 163 -19.63 7.93 13.00
C PRO A 163 -20.69 9.05 13.01
N LEU A 164 -21.46 9.20 14.10
CA LEU A 164 -22.69 10.01 14.10
C LEU A 164 -22.52 11.47 14.55
N ASP A 165 -21.36 11.85 15.09
CA ASP A 165 -21.16 13.17 15.70
C ASP A 165 -20.15 14.05 14.95
N GLN A 166 -19.86 13.70 13.70
CA GLN A 166 -18.87 14.36 12.84
C GLN A 166 -17.46 14.36 13.47
N GLY A 167 -17.15 13.35 14.28
CA GLY A 167 -15.82 13.12 14.86
C GLY A 167 -15.54 13.92 16.12
N LYS A 168 -16.53 14.62 16.70
CA LYS A 168 -16.35 15.39 17.95
C LYS A 168 -15.84 14.51 19.09
N LYS A 169 -16.47 13.35 19.32
CA LYS A 169 -16.05 12.40 20.35
C LYS A 169 -14.68 11.80 20.06
N ALA A 170 -14.32 11.60 18.78
CA ALA A 170 -12.98 11.17 18.42
C ALA A 170 -11.92 12.19 18.88
N LEU A 171 -12.16 13.48 18.63
CA LEU A 171 -11.27 14.56 19.08
C LEU A 171 -11.21 14.68 20.60
N GLU A 172 -12.33 14.51 21.30
CA GLU A 172 -12.37 14.50 22.78
C GLU A 172 -11.53 13.36 23.37
N ILE A 173 -11.62 12.16 22.78
CA ILE A 173 -10.84 10.99 23.21
C ILE A 173 -9.35 11.18 22.90
N ILE A 174 -9.00 11.72 21.73
CA ILE A 174 -7.59 12.03 21.41
C ILE A 174 -7.01 13.04 22.41
N LYS A 175 -7.76 14.11 22.75
CA LYS A 175 -7.35 15.10 23.74
C LYS A 175 -7.08 14.47 25.11
N SER A 176 -7.94 13.55 25.55
CA SER A 176 -7.78 12.90 26.87
C SER A 176 -6.62 11.90 26.94
N ARG A 177 -6.08 11.49 25.79
CA ARG A 177 -4.91 10.58 25.69
C ARG A 177 -3.56 11.30 25.79
N ALA A 178 -3.54 12.63 25.76
CA ALA A 178 -2.31 13.41 25.93
C ALA A 178 -1.61 13.07 27.26
N GLY A 179 -0.32 12.72 27.19
CA GLY A 179 0.48 12.33 28.35
C GLY A 179 0.28 10.89 28.82
N SER A 180 -0.57 10.11 28.16
CA SER A 180 -0.75 8.66 28.37
C SER A 180 -0.30 7.87 27.14
N SER A 181 -1.22 7.51 26.24
CA SER A 181 -0.86 6.82 25.00
C SER A 181 -0.25 7.75 23.94
N LEU A 182 -0.43 9.07 24.05
CA LEU A 182 0.02 10.04 23.06
C LEU A 182 0.91 11.12 23.67
N MET A 183 1.96 11.51 22.94
CA MET A 183 2.82 12.65 23.27
C MET A 183 2.00 13.96 23.29
N PRO A 184 2.03 14.75 24.38
CA PRO A 184 1.24 15.99 24.51
C PRO A 184 1.45 16.99 23.35
N GLU A 185 2.69 17.23 22.96
CA GLU A 185 3.07 18.18 21.91
C GLU A 185 2.54 17.75 20.54
N VAL A 186 2.50 16.43 20.28
CA VAL A 186 1.90 15.88 19.06
C VAL A 186 0.39 16.05 19.05
N VAL A 187 -0.28 15.89 20.19
CA VAL A 187 -1.72 16.15 20.30
C VAL A 187 -2.03 17.62 20.00
N GLU A 188 -1.24 18.56 20.54
CA GLU A 188 -1.41 19.99 20.28
C GLU A 188 -1.27 20.32 18.78
N ALA A 189 -0.23 19.82 18.13
CA ALA A 189 0.00 20.06 16.71
C ALA A 189 -1.05 19.38 15.82
N PHE A 190 -1.45 18.15 16.14
CA PHE A 190 -2.53 17.46 15.42
C PHE A 190 -3.83 18.26 15.47
N LEU A 191 -4.20 18.77 16.65
CA LEU A 191 -5.39 19.60 16.80
C LEU A 191 -5.26 20.90 15.98
N ALA A 192 -4.09 21.54 15.97
CA ALA A 192 -3.86 22.73 15.15
C ALA A 192 -3.89 22.45 13.64
N ALA A 193 -3.40 21.29 13.22
CA ALA A 193 -3.34 20.88 11.81
C ALA A 193 -4.71 20.47 11.26
N VAL A 194 -5.52 19.82 12.09
CA VAL A 194 -6.71 19.10 11.64
C VAL A 194 -7.97 19.60 12.32
N ALA A 195 -7.99 19.71 13.65
CA ALA A 195 -9.22 20.05 14.37
C ALA A 195 -9.72 21.45 13.94
N GLU A 196 -11.02 21.54 13.67
CA GLU A 196 -11.71 22.78 13.24
C GLU A 196 -11.31 23.31 11.86
N THR A 197 -10.61 22.51 11.05
CA THR A 197 -10.30 22.85 9.65
C THR A 197 -11.26 22.17 8.67
N PRO A 198 -11.46 22.72 7.46
CA PRO A 198 -12.16 22.00 6.38
C PRO A 198 -11.51 20.64 6.06
N TYR A 199 -10.20 20.53 6.26
CA TYR A 199 -9.42 19.32 6.03
C TYR A 199 -9.95 18.13 6.84
N TYR A 200 -10.39 18.37 8.08
CA TYR A 200 -10.95 17.31 8.93
C TYR A 200 -12.20 16.65 8.34
N TYR A 201 -13.05 17.43 7.68
CA TYR A 201 -14.25 16.92 7.04
C TYR A 201 -13.92 16.26 5.69
N GLN A 202 -12.93 16.79 4.97
CA GLN A 202 -12.47 16.20 3.70
C GLN A 202 -11.87 14.81 3.90
N VAL A 203 -11.07 14.59 4.96
CA VAL A 203 -10.55 13.25 5.23
C VAL A 203 -11.64 12.27 5.65
N GLN A 204 -12.79 12.72 6.14
CA GLN A 204 -13.92 11.83 6.46
C GLN A 204 -14.78 11.51 5.22
N ASP A 205 -14.83 12.40 4.25
CA ASP A 205 -15.60 12.22 3.02
C ASP A 205 -14.87 11.32 2.02
N TYR A 206 -15.46 10.16 1.76
CA TYR A 206 -14.95 9.16 0.83
C TYR A 206 -14.67 9.72 -0.57
N ASN A 207 -15.51 10.64 -1.05
CA ASN A 207 -15.35 11.22 -2.39
C ASN A 207 -14.17 12.20 -2.47
N SER A 208 -13.77 12.77 -1.33
CA SER A 208 -12.68 13.73 -1.23
C SER A 208 -11.31 13.05 -1.14
N LEU A 209 -11.23 11.79 -0.72
CA LEU A 209 -9.96 11.10 -0.45
C LEU A 209 -9.07 10.91 -1.67
N THR A 210 -9.64 10.57 -2.83
CA THR A 210 -8.84 10.38 -4.05
C THR A 210 -8.25 11.72 -4.55
N PRO A 211 -9.04 12.80 -4.71
CA PRO A 211 -8.48 14.12 -5.02
C PRO A 211 -7.44 14.59 -4.00
N LEU A 212 -7.70 14.38 -2.70
CA LEU A 212 -6.80 14.81 -1.63
C LEU A 212 -5.47 14.04 -1.65
N MET A 213 -5.53 12.74 -1.93
CA MET A 213 -4.33 11.92 -2.11
C MET A 213 -3.52 12.43 -3.30
N THR A 214 -4.14 12.62 -4.47
CA THR A 214 -3.46 13.15 -5.66
C THR A 214 -2.78 14.48 -5.39
N GLU A 215 -3.49 15.45 -4.81
CA GLU A 215 -2.93 16.76 -4.45
C GLU A 215 -1.75 16.63 -3.47
N THR A 216 -1.84 15.70 -2.51
CA THR A 216 -0.76 15.46 -1.55
C THR A 216 0.47 14.88 -2.24
N LEU A 217 0.32 13.85 -3.08
CA LEU A 217 1.43 13.21 -3.80
C LEU A 217 2.16 14.21 -4.72
N GLU A 218 1.44 15.16 -5.35
CA GLU A 218 2.03 16.22 -6.18
C GLU A 218 2.87 17.22 -5.39
N LYS A 219 2.55 17.43 -4.11
CA LYS A 219 3.22 18.40 -3.23
C LYS A 219 4.31 17.79 -2.35
N LEU A 220 4.35 16.46 -2.24
CA LEU A 220 5.35 15.80 -1.41
C LEU A 220 6.76 16.13 -1.91
N PRO A 221 7.69 16.45 -0.99
CA PRO A 221 9.10 16.55 -1.34
C PRO A 221 9.58 15.26 -2.00
N PRO A 222 10.46 15.35 -3.02
CA PRO A 222 11.01 14.20 -3.71
C PRO A 222 11.75 13.30 -2.73
N VAL A 223 11.67 12.00 -2.99
CA VAL A 223 12.28 10.97 -2.17
C VAL A 223 13.77 10.86 -2.49
N ASP A 224 14.64 11.04 -1.49
CA ASP A 224 16.08 10.81 -1.67
C ASP A 224 16.37 9.31 -1.75
N CYS A 225 16.57 8.81 -2.96
CA CYS A 225 16.81 7.40 -3.21
C CYS A 225 18.20 7.18 -3.84
N VAL A 226 19.17 6.83 -2.98
CA VAL A 226 20.52 6.43 -3.41
C VAL A 226 20.52 4.95 -3.80
N HIS A 227 19.97 4.62 -4.97
CA HIS A 227 20.05 3.28 -5.55
C HIS A 227 20.22 3.38 -7.07
N PRO A 228 21.05 2.52 -7.72
CA PRO A 228 21.35 2.65 -9.16
C PRO A 228 20.17 2.34 -10.09
N GLN A 229 19.22 1.52 -9.63
CA GLN A 229 17.99 1.17 -10.36
C GLN A 229 16.79 1.13 -9.41
N PRO A 230 16.39 2.28 -8.84
CA PRO A 230 15.50 2.33 -7.70
C PRO A 230 14.10 1.79 -8.05
N PHE A 231 13.58 2.13 -9.25
CA PHE A 231 12.35 1.56 -9.77
C PHE A 231 12.33 0.03 -9.80
N LYS A 232 13.35 -0.60 -10.43
CA LYS A 232 13.42 -2.06 -10.53
C LYS A 232 13.58 -2.72 -9.15
N ALA A 233 14.32 -2.10 -8.23
CA ALA A 233 14.44 -2.59 -6.86
C ALA A 233 13.09 -2.57 -6.14
N THR A 234 12.37 -1.45 -6.21
CA THR A 234 11.03 -1.29 -5.63
C THR A 234 10.04 -2.31 -6.19
N VAL A 235 9.96 -2.46 -7.52
CA VAL A 235 9.06 -3.45 -8.16
C VAL A 235 9.40 -4.88 -7.75
N ARG A 236 10.69 -5.21 -7.55
CA ARG A 236 11.10 -6.55 -7.05
C ARG A 236 10.75 -6.77 -5.58
N VAL A 237 10.80 -5.73 -4.76
CA VAL A 237 10.29 -5.80 -3.36
C VAL A 237 8.77 -6.02 -3.39
N PHE A 238 8.04 -5.29 -4.23
CA PHE A 238 6.59 -5.46 -4.42
C PHE A 238 6.23 -6.88 -4.85
N ALA A 239 6.94 -7.43 -5.84
CA ALA A 239 6.73 -8.81 -6.27
C ALA A 239 6.92 -9.82 -5.13
N ARG A 240 7.92 -9.60 -4.26
CA ARG A 240 8.14 -10.45 -3.08
C ARG A 240 7.02 -10.29 -2.04
N ILE A 241 6.55 -9.06 -1.84
CA ILE A 241 5.41 -8.76 -0.96
C ILE A 241 4.14 -9.47 -1.47
N ILE A 242 3.83 -9.37 -2.76
CA ILE A 242 2.71 -10.06 -3.41
C ILE A 242 2.85 -11.58 -3.24
N ASP A 243 4.02 -12.14 -3.58
CA ASP A 243 4.30 -13.56 -3.51
C ASP A 243 4.20 -14.11 -2.08
N ALA A 244 4.53 -13.30 -1.06
CA ALA A 244 4.46 -13.68 0.35
C ALA A 244 3.01 -13.81 0.88
N LYS A 245 2.02 -13.29 0.16
CA LYS A 245 0.61 -13.40 0.53
C LYS A 245 0.12 -14.85 0.53
N HIS A 246 0.73 -15.72 -0.28
CA HIS A 246 0.38 -17.13 -0.39
C HIS A 246 1.59 -18.01 -0.06
N LYS A 247 1.42 -19.01 0.82
CA LYS A 247 2.55 -19.74 1.44
C LYS A 247 3.50 -20.41 0.45
N TYR A 248 3.02 -20.76 -0.73
CA TYR A 248 3.76 -21.56 -1.72
C TYR A 248 4.26 -20.76 -2.93
N THR A 249 4.03 -19.44 -2.99
CA THR A 249 4.34 -18.60 -4.17
C THR A 249 5.62 -17.81 -4.06
N SER A 250 6.50 -18.07 -3.09
CA SER A 250 7.79 -17.39 -3.01
C SER A 250 8.57 -17.47 -4.33
N GLY A 251 8.89 -16.31 -4.90
CA GLY A 251 9.60 -16.17 -6.17
C GLY A 251 8.77 -16.54 -7.41
N HIS A 252 7.46 -16.75 -7.28
CA HIS A 252 6.53 -17.04 -8.37
C HIS A 252 6.55 -15.93 -9.40
N SER A 253 6.30 -14.69 -8.98
CA SER A 253 6.26 -13.54 -9.89
C SER A 253 7.60 -13.33 -10.60
N GLN A 254 8.72 -13.61 -9.92
CA GLN A 254 10.05 -13.56 -10.54
C GLN A 254 10.25 -14.64 -11.61
N ARG A 255 9.77 -15.87 -11.38
CA ARG A 255 9.84 -16.96 -12.36
C ARG A 255 8.96 -16.69 -13.57
N VAL A 256 7.73 -16.23 -13.35
CA VAL A 256 6.79 -15.82 -14.42
C VAL A 256 7.42 -14.74 -15.30
N ALA A 257 7.93 -13.66 -14.70
CA ALA A 257 8.62 -12.61 -15.43
C ALA A 257 9.85 -13.14 -16.20
N TYR A 258 10.66 -13.98 -15.55
CA TYR A 258 11.86 -14.56 -16.17
C TYR A 258 11.55 -15.39 -17.42
N TYR A 259 10.61 -16.35 -17.32
CA TYR A 259 10.25 -17.21 -18.45
C TYR A 259 9.49 -16.43 -19.53
N GLY A 260 8.61 -15.50 -19.14
CA GLY A 260 7.91 -14.63 -20.08
C GLY A 260 8.89 -13.79 -20.92
N VAL A 261 9.89 -13.17 -20.30
CA VAL A 261 10.94 -12.40 -21.02
C VAL A 261 11.74 -13.31 -21.96
N LYS A 262 12.07 -14.54 -21.53
CA LYS A 262 12.79 -15.50 -22.38
C LYS A 262 11.97 -15.86 -23.62
N LEU A 263 10.69 -16.16 -23.45
CA LEU A 263 9.78 -16.48 -24.56
C LEU A 263 9.58 -15.28 -25.49
N ALA A 264 9.34 -14.10 -24.93
CA ALA A 264 9.15 -12.87 -25.70
C ALA A 264 10.36 -12.50 -26.55
N ARG A 265 11.57 -12.76 -26.04
CA ARG A 265 12.81 -12.54 -26.80
C ARG A 265 12.87 -13.42 -28.06
N GLU A 266 12.51 -14.70 -27.95
CA GLU A 266 12.48 -15.61 -29.09
C GLU A 266 11.40 -15.23 -30.11
N ILE A 267 10.31 -14.58 -29.66
CA ILE A 267 9.22 -14.06 -30.51
C ILE A 267 9.61 -12.73 -31.18
N GLY A 268 10.72 -12.10 -30.77
CA GLY A 268 11.26 -10.88 -31.39
C GLY A 268 10.83 -9.57 -30.73
N PHE A 269 10.48 -9.58 -29.44
CA PHE A 269 10.24 -8.35 -28.68
C PHE A 269 11.49 -7.47 -28.64
N THR A 270 11.30 -6.15 -28.68
CA THR A 270 12.38 -5.18 -28.46
C THR A 270 12.79 -5.15 -26.99
N GLU A 271 14.00 -4.66 -26.67
CA GLU A 271 14.45 -4.55 -25.28
C GLU A 271 13.52 -3.69 -24.41
N GLU A 272 12.88 -2.67 -24.98
CA GLU A 272 11.86 -1.86 -24.28
C GLU A 272 10.62 -2.71 -23.94
N GLN A 273 10.11 -3.50 -24.89
CA GLN A 273 8.99 -4.39 -24.64
C GLN A 273 9.34 -5.51 -23.65
N LEU A 274 10.59 -5.97 -23.63
CA LEU A 274 11.07 -6.95 -22.64
C LEU A 274 11.11 -6.35 -21.24
N GLU A 275 11.55 -5.10 -21.07
CA GLU A 275 11.50 -4.41 -19.77
C GLU A 275 10.06 -4.19 -19.30
N GLU A 276 9.16 -3.75 -20.19
CA GLU A 276 7.73 -3.61 -19.92
C GLU A 276 7.10 -4.95 -19.48
N LEU A 277 7.43 -6.04 -20.18
CA LEU A 277 6.95 -7.39 -19.86
C LEU A 277 7.52 -7.92 -18.53
N GLU A 278 8.78 -7.62 -18.21
CA GLU A 278 9.39 -7.96 -16.91
C GLU A 278 8.59 -7.32 -15.77
N VAL A 279 8.30 -6.03 -15.87
CA VAL A 279 7.51 -5.29 -14.87
C VAL A 279 6.08 -5.85 -14.78
N ALA A 280 5.43 -6.07 -15.92
CA ALA A 280 4.08 -6.63 -15.95
C ALA A 280 4.03 -8.04 -15.33
N GLY A 281 5.03 -8.89 -15.59
CA GLY A 281 5.14 -10.21 -14.97
C GLY A 281 5.39 -10.16 -13.47
N LEU A 282 6.21 -9.23 -13.00
CA LEU A 282 6.47 -9.02 -11.57
C LEU A 282 5.22 -8.54 -10.81
N LEU A 283 4.32 -7.83 -11.48
CA LEU A 283 3.11 -7.24 -10.90
C LEU A 283 1.80 -7.92 -11.35
N HIS A 284 1.86 -9.04 -12.08
CA HIS A 284 0.67 -9.71 -12.66
C HIS A 284 -0.37 -10.08 -11.60
N ASP A 285 0.10 -10.44 -10.42
CA ASP A 285 -0.68 -10.86 -9.26
C ASP A 285 -0.91 -9.75 -8.24
N PHE A 286 -0.68 -8.48 -8.58
CA PHE A 286 -0.76 -7.38 -7.61
C PHE A 286 -2.10 -7.31 -6.87
N GLY A 287 -3.21 -7.59 -7.57
CA GLY A 287 -4.53 -7.66 -6.96
C GLY A 287 -4.72 -8.82 -5.97
N LYS A 288 -3.85 -9.84 -5.92
CA LYS A 288 -3.96 -10.95 -4.96
C LYS A 288 -3.77 -10.51 -3.51
N ILE A 289 -3.13 -9.35 -3.27
CA ILE A 289 -2.99 -8.77 -1.92
C ILE A 289 -4.35 -8.63 -1.21
N SER A 290 -5.39 -8.29 -1.97
CA SER A 290 -6.76 -8.09 -1.49
C SER A 290 -7.59 -9.37 -1.29
N VAL A 291 -6.99 -10.55 -1.50
CA VAL A 291 -7.68 -11.85 -1.34
C VAL A 291 -7.39 -12.41 0.07
N PRO A 292 -8.42 -12.84 0.82
CA PRO A 292 -8.23 -13.43 2.15
C PRO A 292 -7.35 -14.68 2.17
N ASN A 293 -6.52 -14.82 3.20
CA ASN A 293 -5.59 -15.95 3.31
C ASN A 293 -6.29 -17.29 3.47
N ARG A 294 -7.41 -17.37 4.19
CA ARG A 294 -8.25 -18.57 4.31
C ARG A 294 -8.73 -19.13 2.97
N ILE A 295 -8.83 -18.28 1.95
CA ILE A 295 -9.18 -18.69 0.58
C ILE A 295 -7.92 -19.12 -0.17
N LEU A 296 -6.86 -18.30 -0.11
CA LEU A 296 -5.58 -18.57 -0.77
C LEU A 296 -4.91 -19.87 -0.29
N ASP A 297 -4.87 -20.12 1.01
CA ASP A 297 -4.18 -21.25 1.64
C ASP A 297 -5.10 -22.47 1.87
N LYS A 298 -6.32 -22.49 1.32
CA LYS A 298 -7.28 -23.58 1.54
C LYS A 298 -6.72 -24.91 1.01
N ALA A 299 -6.65 -25.94 1.85
CA ALA A 299 -6.11 -27.24 1.50
C ALA A 299 -7.03 -28.08 0.59
N GLY A 300 -8.32 -27.75 0.53
CA GLY A 300 -9.33 -28.41 -0.29
C GLY A 300 -9.77 -27.58 -1.50
N PRO A 301 -10.69 -28.11 -2.32
CA PRO A 301 -11.24 -27.33 -3.43
C PRO A 301 -11.94 -26.08 -2.92
N LEU A 302 -11.84 -25.02 -3.70
CA LEU A 302 -12.62 -23.80 -3.51
C LEU A 302 -14.06 -24.05 -3.92
N ASP A 303 -15.00 -23.48 -3.18
CA ASP A 303 -16.39 -23.38 -3.64
C ASP A 303 -16.56 -22.25 -4.68
N ASP A 304 -17.76 -22.12 -5.24
CA ASP A 304 -18.04 -21.16 -6.30
C ASP A 304 -17.88 -19.70 -5.83
N ASP A 305 -18.20 -19.40 -4.57
CA ASP A 305 -18.13 -18.06 -3.99
C ASP A 305 -16.66 -17.69 -3.71
N GLU A 306 -15.90 -18.60 -3.12
CA GLU A 306 -14.46 -18.46 -2.92
C GLU A 306 -13.72 -18.29 -4.25
N PHE A 307 -14.09 -19.08 -5.27
CA PHE A 307 -13.53 -18.95 -6.61
C PHE A 307 -13.92 -17.62 -7.28
N ALA A 308 -15.13 -17.12 -7.04
CA ALA A 308 -15.54 -15.80 -7.49
C ALA A 308 -14.69 -14.69 -6.85
N ILE A 309 -14.29 -14.82 -5.58
CA ILE A 309 -13.38 -13.87 -4.92
C ILE A 309 -11.99 -13.91 -5.57
N ILE A 310 -11.41 -15.10 -5.79
CA ILE A 310 -10.09 -15.20 -6.43
C ILE A 310 -10.11 -14.57 -7.82
N ARG A 311 -11.14 -14.82 -8.64
CA ARG A 311 -11.23 -14.30 -10.02
C ARG A 311 -11.28 -12.77 -10.11
N GLN A 312 -11.46 -12.05 -9.01
CA GLN A 312 -11.43 -10.59 -8.99
C GLN A 312 -10.01 -10.03 -9.05
N HIS A 313 -8.99 -10.80 -8.63
CA HIS A 313 -7.63 -10.28 -8.49
C HIS A 313 -7.03 -9.72 -9.80
N PRO A 314 -7.29 -10.23 -11.01
CA PRO A 314 -6.71 -9.62 -12.21
C PRO A 314 -7.36 -8.26 -12.50
N GLY A 315 -8.67 -8.14 -12.29
CA GLY A 315 -9.37 -6.86 -12.37
C GLY A 315 -8.79 -5.84 -11.37
N ARG A 316 -8.50 -6.29 -10.15
CA ARG A 316 -7.82 -5.46 -9.13
C ARG A 316 -6.37 -5.13 -9.52
N THR A 317 -5.62 -6.05 -10.12
CA THR A 317 -4.29 -5.77 -10.70
C THR A 317 -4.40 -4.62 -11.70
N ALA A 318 -5.36 -4.68 -12.63
CA ALA A 318 -5.57 -3.61 -13.60
C ALA A 318 -5.94 -2.28 -12.92
N GLU A 319 -6.84 -2.31 -11.93
CA GLU A 319 -7.25 -1.14 -11.17
C GLU A 319 -6.05 -0.46 -10.49
N LEU A 320 -5.24 -1.23 -9.77
CA LEU A 320 -4.07 -0.73 -9.04
C LEU A 320 -2.98 -0.20 -9.98
N LEU A 321 -2.69 -0.89 -11.08
CA LEU A 321 -1.72 -0.40 -12.07
C LEU A 321 -2.21 0.84 -12.80
N ASN A 322 -3.52 1.02 -12.95
CA ASN A 322 -4.10 2.23 -13.53
C ASN A 322 -4.03 3.45 -12.60
N MET A 323 -3.73 3.28 -11.31
CA MET A 323 -3.46 4.38 -10.39
C MET A 323 -2.06 4.97 -10.57
N ILE A 324 -1.19 4.29 -11.33
CA ILE A 324 0.21 4.66 -11.51
C ILE A 324 0.38 5.12 -12.95
N ASP A 325 0.59 6.43 -13.16
CA ASP A 325 0.58 7.05 -14.49
C ASP A 325 1.60 6.39 -15.42
N GLY A 326 2.79 6.11 -14.89
CA GLY A 326 3.86 5.42 -15.61
C GLY A 326 3.58 3.96 -15.96
N LEU A 327 2.60 3.29 -15.33
CA LEU A 327 2.33 1.84 -15.49
C LEU A 327 0.95 1.50 -16.06
N LYS A 328 0.09 2.49 -16.30
CA LYS A 328 -1.25 2.32 -16.94
C LYS A 328 -1.21 1.43 -18.18
N HIS A 329 -0.22 1.62 -19.05
CA HIS A 329 -0.07 0.86 -20.29
C HIS A 329 0.25 -0.63 -20.09
N LEU A 330 0.71 -1.03 -18.90
CA LEU A 330 0.99 -2.41 -18.53
C LEU A 330 -0.19 -3.11 -17.86
N ALA A 331 -1.23 -2.36 -17.45
CA ALA A 331 -2.33 -2.87 -16.64
C ALA A 331 -2.97 -4.13 -17.25
N TRP A 332 -3.27 -4.12 -18.55
CA TRP A 332 -3.87 -5.27 -19.24
C TRP A 332 -2.88 -6.36 -19.65
N ILE A 333 -1.58 -6.05 -19.73
CA ILE A 333 -0.55 -7.09 -19.90
C ILE A 333 -0.45 -7.92 -18.62
N ALA A 334 -0.41 -7.24 -17.46
CA ALA A 334 -0.36 -7.87 -16.15
C ALA A 334 -1.68 -8.57 -15.79
N ALA A 335 -2.83 -7.92 -15.95
CA ALA A 335 -4.14 -8.46 -15.59
C ALA A 335 -4.69 -9.52 -16.55
N GLY A 336 -4.21 -9.55 -17.79
CA GLY A 336 -4.73 -10.46 -18.82
C GLY A 336 -4.19 -11.89 -18.74
N HIS A 337 -3.30 -12.21 -17.80
CA HIS A 337 -2.61 -13.51 -17.76
C HIS A 337 -3.54 -14.71 -17.46
N HIS A 338 -4.78 -14.46 -17.02
CA HIS A 338 -5.83 -15.48 -16.87
C HIS A 338 -6.83 -15.53 -18.03
N GLU A 339 -6.70 -14.65 -19.02
CA GLU A 339 -7.45 -14.76 -20.26
C GLU A 339 -6.97 -15.97 -21.07
N ARG A 340 -7.91 -16.61 -21.77
CA ARG A 340 -7.63 -17.83 -22.54
C ARG A 340 -7.91 -17.57 -24.00
N TYR A 341 -7.03 -18.06 -24.88
CA TYR A 341 -7.16 -17.87 -26.33
C TYR A 341 -8.52 -18.36 -26.88
N ASP A 342 -9.17 -19.33 -26.22
CA ASP A 342 -10.50 -19.85 -26.55
C ASP A 342 -11.68 -18.99 -26.06
N GLY A 343 -11.42 -17.83 -25.42
CA GLY A 343 -12.44 -16.92 -24.89
C GLY A 343 -13.09 -17.39 -23.58
N LYS A 344 -12.59 -18.47 -22.96
CA LYS A 344 -13.15 -19.02 -21.70
C LYS A 344 -12.43 -18.51 -20.44
N GLY A 345 -11.50 -17.56 -20.61
CA GLY A 345 -10.73 -16.96 -19.52
C GLY A 345 -11.50 -15.92 -18.72
N TYR A 346 -10.79 -15.17 -17.90
CA TYR A 346 -11.31 -14.06 -17.09
C TYR A 346 -10.20 -12.99 -16.94
N PRO A 347 -10.52 -11.73 -16.60
CA PRO A 347 -11.82 -11.21 -16.14
C PRO A 347 -12.80 -10.75 -17.23
N LEU A 348 -12.32 -10.43 -18.44
CA LEU A 348 -13.09 -9.84 -19.54
C LEU A 348 -13.59 -10.88 -20.56
N LYS A 349 -13.08 -12.12 -20.54
CA LYS A 349 -13.40 -13.19 -21.49
C LYS A 349 -12.96 -12.85 -22.92
N LEU A 350 -11.80 -12.22 -23.05
CA LEU A 350 -11.21 -11.87 -24.33
C LEU A 350 -10.76 -13.14 -25.08
N GLY A 351 -10.95 -13.16 -26.41
CA GLY A 351 -10.57 -14.28 -27.25
C GLY A 351 -9.39 -13.96 -28.18
N GLY A 352 -8.58 -14.97 -28.50
CA GLY A 352 -7.58 -14.89 -29.55
C GLY A 352 -6.58 -13.73 -29.45
N GLU A 353 -6.68 -12.78 -30.38
CA GLU A 353 -5.79 -11.61 -30.48
C GLU A 353 -6.31 -10.38 -29.74
N GLU A 354 -7.51 -10.42 -29.17
CA GLU A 354 -8.00 -9.38 -28.26
C GLU A 354 -7.20 -9.37 -26.95
N ILE A 355 -6.61 -10.51 -26.59
CA ILE A 355 -5.70 -10.63 -25.44
C ILE A 355 -4.34 -10.03 -25.83
N PRO A 356 -3.80 -9.05 -25.07
CA PRO A 356 -2.47 -8.51 -25.32
C PRO A 356 -1.42 -9.62 -25.47
N LEU A 357 -0.53 -9.50 -26.45
CA LEU A 357 0.50 -10.52 -26.69
C LEU A 357 1.35 -10.79 -25.44
N GLY A 358 1.70 -9.75 -24.68
CA GLY A 358 2.41 -9.91 -23.41
C GLY A 358 1.60 -10.72 -22.38
N ALA A 359 0.29 -10.51 -22.26
CA ALA A 359 -0.56 -11.29 -21.37
C ALA A 359 -0.63 -12.77 -21.77
N ARG A 360 -0.69 -13.05 -23.08
CA ARG A 360 -0.61 -14.43 -23.62
C ARG A 360 0.73 -15.09 -23.35
N ILE A 361 1.81 -14.31 -23.28
CA ILE A 361 3.14 -14.82 -22.95
C ILE A 361 3.22 -15.13 -21.45
N LEU A 362 2.65 -14.29 -20.59
CA LEU A 362 2.65 -14.49 -19.13
C LEU A 362 1.73 -15.63 -18.67
N SER A 363 0.78 -16.07 -19.50
CA SER A 363 -0.14 -17.15 -19.16
C SER A 363 0.39 -18.57 -19.43
N VAL A 364 1.52 -18.68 -20.13
CA VAL A 364 2.24 -19.93 -20.45
C VAL A 364 3.25 -20.23 -19.37
#